data_AF-A0AA37EY61-F1
#
_entry.id   AF-A0AA37EY61-F1
#
_cell.length_a   1.000
_cell.length_b   1.000
_cell.length_c   1.000
_cell.angle_alpha   90.00
_cell.angle_beta   90.00
_cell.angle_gamma   90.00
#
_symmetry.space_group_name_H-M   'P 1'
#
loop_
_entity.id
_entity.type
_entity.pdbx_description
1 polymer ?
#
loop_
_entity_poly.entity_id
_entity_poly.type
_entity_poly.pdbx_seq_one_letter_code
_entity_poly.pdbx_strand_id
1 'polypeptide(L)'
;MAASFLIAAKPNLGGFKPEQVCQAAIASLQGVEPHLVRQYRRNGDTMQLRLSQGGNTHSFYCELQADNVLWRRSADSVWQQSPSVGFAYNSSGKKLVIKHTLGSAQLAEFSFRGEDF
;
A
#
# COMPACT_ATOMS: atom_id res chain seq x y z
N MET A 1 24.69 4.37 28.81
CA MET A 1 23.87 3.65 27.81
C MET A 1 23.13 4.69 27.00
N ALA A 2 23.53 4.93 25.75
CA ALA A 2 22.86 5.89 24.89
C ALA A 2 21.69 5.17 24.18
N ALA A 3 20.46 5.56 24.49
CA ALA A 3 19.28 5.13 23.76
C ALA A 3 19.27 5.85 22.41
N SER A 4 19.64 5.15 21.34
CA SER A 4 19.45 5.63 19.98
C SER A 4 17.95 5.69 19.71
N PHE A 5 17.35 6.87 19.85
CA PHE A 5 16.03 7.15 19.31
C PHE A 5 16.14 7.12 17.79
N LEU A 6 15.86 5.96 17.19
CA LEU A 6 15.62 5.86 15.76
C LEU A 6 14.34 6.65 15.48
N ILE A 7 14.50 7.91 15.07
CA ILE A 7 13.44 8.68 14.45
C ILE A 7 13.07 7.90 13.19
N ALA A 8 11.98 7.14 13.23
CA ALA A 8 11.43 6.51 12.05
C ALA A 8 11.14 7.65 11.05
N ALA A 9 11.96 7.76 10.02
CA ALA A 9 11.77 8.76 8.98
C ALA A 9 10.37 8.57 8.40
N LYS A 10 9.60 9.65 8.31
CA LYS A 10 8.30 9.60 7.63
C LYS A 10 8.54 9.10 6.20
N PRO A 11 7.77 8.12 5.71
CA PRO A 11 7.97 7.60 4.36
C PRO A 11 7.90 8.71 3.32
N ASN A 12 8.78 8.66 2.33
CA ASN A 12 8.78 9.62 1.25
C ASN A 12 7.69 9.26 0.23
N LEU A 13 6.54 9.91 0.36
CA LEU A 13 5.39 9.67 -0.51
C LEU A 13 5.46 10.45 -1.83
N GLY A 14 6.43 11.36 -2.01
CA GLY A 14 6.62 12.06 -3.30
C GLY A 14 5.44 12.87 -3.80
N GLY A 15 4.53 13.28 -2.91
CA GLY A 15 3.29 13.99 -3.26
C GLY A 15 2.06 13.08 -3.39
N PHE A 16 2.22 11.75 -3.35
CA PHE A 16 1.09 10.84 -3.19
C PHE A 16 0.53 10.93 -1.77
N LYS A 17 -0.79 10.81 -1.65
CA LYS A 17 -1.45 10.70 -0.36
C LYS A 17 -1.25 9.27 0.18
N PRO A 18 -1.19 9.07 1.52
CA PRO A 18 -1.15 7.72 2.11
C PRO A 18 -2.23 6.78 1.56
N GLU A 19 -3.42 7.32 1.32
CA GLU A 19 -4.57 6.60 0.78
C GLU A 19 -4.30 6.10 -0.64
N GLN A 20 -3.62 6.88 -1.48
CA GLN A 20 -3.23 6.46 -2.83
C GLN A 20 -2.20 5.34 -2.80
N VAL A 21 -1.25 5.36 -1.86
CA VAL A 21 -0.31 4.25 -1.68
C VAL A 21 -1.04 2.96 -1.32
N CYS A 22 -1.99 3.06 -0.40
CA CYS A 22 -2.84 1.96 0.01
C CYS A 22 -3.76 1.43 -1.10
N GLN A 23 -4.35 2.32 -1.90
CA GLN A 23 -5.14 1.95 -3.08
C GLN A 23 -4.29 1.20 -4.09
N ALA A 24 -3.09 1.72 -4.42
CA ALA A 24 -2.14 1.11 -5.34
C ALA A 24 -1.68 -0.28 -4.88
N ALA A 25 -1.38 -0.41 -3.58
CA ALA A 25 -0.98 -1.68 -2.99
C ALA A 25 -2.08 -2.73 -3.13
N ILE A 26 -3.31 -2.43 -2.70
CA ILE A 26 -4.43 -3.38 -2.84
C ILE A 26 -4.74 -3.65 -4.32
N ALA A 27 -4.72 -2.64 -5.17
CA ALA A 27 -4.95 -2.80 -6.60
C ALA A 27 -3.93 -3.76 -7.24
N SER A 28 -2.65 -3.60 -6.91
CA SER A 28 -1.59 -4.50 -7.37
C SER A 28 -1.74 -5.93 -6.86
N LEU A 29 -2.22 -6.11 -5.62
CA LEU A 29 -2.47 -7.44 -5.04
C LEU A 29 -3.68 -8.14 -5.66
N GLN A 30 -4.68 -7.38 -6.10
CA GLN A 30 -5.91 -7.91 -6.69
C GLN A 30 -5.85 -7.96 -8.23
N GLY A 31 -4.80 -7.42 -8.84
CA GLY A 31 -4.66 -7.36 -10.31
C GLY A 31 -5.69 -6.44 -10.97
N VAL A 32 -5.99 -5.30 -10.34
CA VAL A 32 -6.99 -4.33 -10.80
C VAL A 32 -6.42 -2.92 -10.89
N GLU A 33 -7.16 -2.00 -11.50
CA GLU A 33 -6.77 -0.58 -11.56
C GLU A 33 -7.03 0.14 -10.22
N PRO A 34 -6.19 1.12 -9.82
CA PRO A 34 -6.29 1.76 -8.51
C PRO A 34 -7.61 2.48 -8.25
N HIS A 35 -8.21 3.13 -9.26
CA HIS A 35 -9.48 3.85 -9.14
C HIS A 35 -10.67 2.93 -8.78
N LEU A 36 -10.55 1.61 -8.99
CA LEU A 36 -11.54 0.62 -8.57
C LEU A 36 -11.47 0.30 -7.07
N VAL A 37 -10.35 0.64 -6.42
CA VAL A 37 -10.17 0.52 -4.98
C VAL A 37 -10.48 1.86 -4.33
N ARG A 38 -11.61 1.97 -3.64
CA ARG A 38 -12.03 3.22 -2.98
C ARG A 38 -11.69 3.20 -1.51
N GLN A 39 -11.14 4.31 -1.01
CA GLN A 39 -11.10 4.53 0.44
C GLN A 39 -12.52 4.68 0.98
N TYR A 40 -12.83 3.93 2.04
CA TYR A 40 -14.12 3.97 2.72
C TYR A 40 -14.04 4.73 4.05
N ARG A 41 -13.04 4.39 4.87
CA ARG A 41 -12.81 5.00 6.19
C ARG A 41 -11.33 5.05 6.50
N ARG A 42 -10.94 5.96 7.40
CA ARG A 42 -9.62 6.01 8.02
C ARG A 42 -9.79 6.13 9.53
N ASN A 43 -9.06 5.34 10.28
CA ASN A 43 -9.02 5.38 11.74
C ASN A 43 -7.56 5.38 12.19
N GLY A 44 -7.04 6.54 12.58
CA GLY A 44 -5.61 6.73 12.80
C GLY A 44 -4.79 6.44 11.53
N ASP A 45 -3.86 5.50 11.63
CA ASP A 45 -3.00 5.07 10.53
C ASP A 45 -3.59 3.93 9.69
N THR A 46 -4.67 3.31 10.18
CA THR A 46 -5.38 2.24 9.46
C THR A 46 -6.38 2.83 8.48
N MET A 47 -6.25 2.45 7.20
CA MET A 47 -7.18 2.76 6.13
C MET A 47 -8.03 1.54 5.80
N GLN A 48 -9.34 1.72 5.72
CA GLN A 48 -10.26 0.73 5.21
C GLN A 48 -10.60 1.05 3.76
N LEU A 49 -10.34 0.08 2.88
CA LEU A 49 -10.53 0.18 1.44
C LEU A 49 -11.62 -0.79 1.00
N ARG A 50 -12.29 -0.45 -0.09
CA ARG A 50 -13.34 -1.26 -0.70
C ARG A 50 -13.04 -1.44 -2.19
N LEU A 51 -13.01 -2.69 -2.64
CA LEU A 51 -12.96 -3.06 -4.05
C LEU A 51 -14.31 -3.63 -4.44
N SER A 52 -14.93 -3.06 -5.47
CA SER A 52 -16.15 -3.59 -6.06
C SER A 52 -15.82 -4.19 -7.42
N GLN A 53 -15.94 -5.51 -7.55
CA GLN A 53 -15.61 -6.25 -8.76
C GLN A 53 -16.64 -7.35 -9.02
N GLY A 54 -17.21 -7.38 -10.22
CA GLY A 54 -18.16 -8.43 -10.63
C GLY A 54 -19.40 -8.55 -9.73
N GLY A 55 -19.90 -7.43 -9.20
CA GLY A 55 -21.04 -7.41 -8.27
C GLY A 55 -20.70 -7.77 -6.82
N ASN A 56 -19.48 -8.26 -6.55
CA ASN A 56 -19.00 -8.52 -5.20
C ASN A 56 -18.24 -7.31 -4.65
N THR A 57 -18.32 -7.14 -3.33
CA THR A 57 -17.60 -6.09 -2.61
C THR A 57 -16.65 -6.71 -1.62
N HIS A 58 -15.35 -6.48 -1.82
CA HIS A 58 -14.29 -6.91 -0.93
C HIS A 58 -13.82 -5.72 -0.10
N SER A 59 -13.56 -5.96 1.19
CA SER A 59 -13.04 -4.94 2.10
C SER A 59 -11.65 -5.33 2.58
N PHE A 60 -10.77 -4.34 2.64
CA PHE A 60 -9.37 -4.50 3.03
C PHE A 60 -9.02 -3.46 4.09
N TYR A 61 -8.07 -3.81 4.94
CA TYR A 61 -7.38 -2.87 5.81
C TYR A 61 -5.95 -2.70 5.31
N CYS A 62 -5.43 -1.48 5.42
CA CYS A 62 -4.10 -1.09 4.95
C CYS A 62 -3.46 -0.12 5.94
N GLU A 63 -2.17 -0.31 6.22
CA GLU A 63 -1.33 0.55 7.05
C GLU A 63 0.02 0.77 6.38
N LEU A 64 0.56 1.99 6.47
CA LEU A 64 1.90 2.29 5.99
C LEU A 64 2.88 2.21 7.17
N GLN A 65 3.89 1.35 7.05
CA GLN A 65 4.92 1.17 8.07
C GLN A 65 6.30 1.36 7.44
N ALA A 66 6.95 2.49 7.75
CA ALA A 66 8.14 2.94 7.01
C ALA A 66 7.85 2.89 5.50
N ASP A 67 8.66 2.18 4.72
CA ASP A 67 8.50 2.04 3.26
C ASP A 67 7.71 0.78 2.85
N ASN A 68 6.95 0.18 3.77
CA ASN A 68 6.15 -1.02 3.52
C ASN A 68 4.66 -0.77 3.75
N VAL A 69 3.84 -1.58 3.08
CA VAL A 69 2.40 -1.65 3.25
C VAL A 69 2.04 -2.93 3.98
N LEU A 70 1.49 -2.80 5.18
CA LEU A 70 0.78 -3.87 5.84
C LEU A 70 -0.66 -3.89 5.33
N TRP A 71 -1.16 -5.07 5.00
CA TRP A 71 -2.52 -5.21 4.50
C TRP A 71 -3.19 -6.48 5.02
N ARG A 72 -4.52 -6.51 5.03
CA ARG A 72 -5.31 -7.72 5.24
C ARG A 72 -6.69 -7.58 4.64
N ARG A 73 -7.36 -8.69 4.34
CA ARG A 73 -8.81 -8.68 4.09
C ARG A 73 -9.53 -8.40 5.41
N SER A 74 -10.70 -7.76 5.35
CA SER A 74 -11.46 -7.48 6.57
C SER A 74 -11.94 -8.74 7.30
N ALA A 75 -12.07 -9.86 6.59
CA ALA A 75 -12.41 -11.17 7.16
C ALA A 75 -11.21 -11.86 7.84
N ASP A 76 -9.98 -11.46 7.52
CA ASP A 76 -8.78 -12.07 8.07
C ASP A 76 -8.43 -11.40 9.41
N SER A 77 -8.07 -12.19 10.42
CA SER A 77 -7.66 -11.69 11.74
C SER A 77 -6.20 -11.25 11.81
N VAL A 78 -5.38 -11.62 10.81
CA VAL A 78 -3.93 -11.43 10.80
C VAL A 78 -3.51 -10.54 9.63
N TRP A 79 -2.53 -9.67 9.87
CA TRP A 79 -1.87 -8.87 8.85
C TRP A 79 -0.98 -9.72 7.95
N GLN A 80 -1.07 -9.51 6.65
CA GLN A 80 -0.24 -10.21 5.67
C GLN A 80 1.18 -9.64 5.70
N GLN A 81 2.15 -10.55 5.79
CA GLN A 81 3.58 -10.22 5.82
C GLN A 81 4.36 -10.83 4.65
N SER A 82 3.75 -11.80 3.94
CA SER A 82 4.38 -12.52 2.84
C SER A 82 3.37 -12.78 1.70
N PRO A 83 3.66 -12.37 0.45
CA PRO A 83 4.79 -11.53 0.07
C PRO A 83 4.73 -10.14 0.73
N SER A 84 5.89 -9.56 1.03
CA SER A 84 5.96 -8.19 1.54
C SER A 84 5.69 -7.21 0.42
N VAL A 85 4.95 -6.14 0.73
CA VAL A 85 4.58 -5.09 -0.22
C VAL A 85 5.32 -3.83 0.16
N GLY A 86 6.39 -3.51 -0.57
CA GLY A 86 7.14 -2.27 -0.43
C GLY A 86 6.58 -1.19 -1.34
N PHE A 87 6.79 0.08 -0.98
CA PHE A 87 6.52 1.21 -1.86
C PHE A 87 7.71 2.15 -1.93
N ALA A 88 7.89 2.80 -3.07
CA ALA A 88 8.91 3.82 -3.28
C ALA A 88 8.41 4.89 -4.23
N TYR A 89 8.88 6.12 -4.05
CA TYR A 89 8.64 7.19 -5.00
C TYR A 89 9.82 7.38 -5.94
N ASN A 90 9.55 7.32 -7.25
CA ASN A 90 10.49 7.70 -8.29
C ASN A 90 10.28 9.18 -8.65
N SER A 91 11.17 10.04 -8.16
CA SER A 91 11.11 11.49 -8.37
C SER A 91 11.26 11.91 -9.81
N SER A 92 12.15 11.27 -10.57
CA SER A 92 12.38 11.57 -12.00
C SER A 92 11.15 11.26 -12.84
N GLY A 93 10.46 10.16 -12.53
CA GLY A 93 9.24 9.75 -13.24
C GLY A 93 7.95 10.35 -12.68
N LYS A 94 7.98 10.95 -11.48
CA LYS A 94 6.80 11.28 -10.67
C LYS A 94 5.85 10.08 -10.50
N LYS A 95 6.41 8.91 -10.23
CA LYS A 95 5.67 7.65 -10.13
C LYS A 95 5.77 7.05 -8.74
N LEU A 96 4.66 6.51 -8.26
CA LEU A 96 4.63 5.59 -7.13
C LEU A 96 4.94 4.19 -7.66
N VAL A 97 5.90 3.51 -7.04
CA VAL A 97 6.28 2.14 -7.37
C VAL A 97 5.86 1.24 -6.22
N ILE A 98 5.10 0.18 -6.50
CA ILE A 98 4.74 -0.88 -5.56
C ILE A 98 5.53 -2.14 -5.93
N LYS A 99 6.25 -2.71 -4.97
CA LYS A 99 7.09 -3.89 -5.16
C LYS A 99 6.59 -5.04 -4.28
N HIS A 100 6.46 -6.21 -4.86
CA HIS A 100 6.12 -7.44 -4.13
C HIS A 100 7.38 -8.28 -4.01
N THR A 101 7.77 -8.62 -2.79
CA THR A 101 8.99 -9.38 -2.52
C THR A 101 8.71 -10.60 -1.63
N LEU A 102 9.46 -11.68 -1.86
CA LEU A 102 9.47 -12.87 -1.03
C LEU A 102 10.92 -13.15 -0.61
N GLY A 103 11.25 -12.81 0.64
CA GLY A 103 12.65 -12.76 1.08
C GLY A 103 13.42 -11.71 0.27
N SER A 104 14.49 -12.14 -0.41
CA SER A 104 15.28 -11.29 -1.31
C SER A 104 14.80 -11.29 -2.77
N ALA A 105 13.84 -12.13 -3.14
CA ALA A 105 13.35 -12.24 -4.51
C ALA A 105 12.26 -11.18 -4.78
N GLN A 106 12.42 -10.40 -5.85
CA GLN A 106 11.37 -9.53 -6.37
C GLN A 106 10.41 -10.35 -7.25
N LEU A 107 9.15 -10.45 -6.84
CA LEU A 107 8.12 -11.21 -7.55
C LEU A 107 7.43 -10.36 -8.61
N ALA A 108 7.11 -9.11 -8.28
CA ALA A 108 6.41 -8.20 -9.15
C ALA A 108 6.71 -6.74 -8.80
N GLU A 109 6.54 -5.85 -9.78
CA GLU A 109 6.66 -4.42 -9.63
C GLU A 109 5.59 -3.72 -10.47
N PHE A 110 4.92 -2.75 -9.86
CA PHE A 110 3.86 -1.96 -10.47
C PHE A 110 4.17 -0.48 -10.31
N SER A 111 3.87 0.33 -11.31
CA SER A 111 4.14 1.76 -11.30
C SER A 111 2.88 2.55 -11.63
N PHE A 112 2.57 3.54 -10.80
CA PHE A 112 1.38 4.38 -10.89
C PHE A 112 1.76 5.86 -10.91
N ARG A 113 0.96 6.65 -11.63
CA ARG A 113 1.02 8.10 -11.69
C ARG A 113 -0.14 8.68 -10.89
N GLY A 114 -0.07 9.98 -10.56
CA GLY A 114 -1.14 10.65 -9.83
C GLY A 114 -2.50 10.64 -10.55
N GLU A 115 -2.50 10.52 -11.88
CA GLU A 115 -3.70 10.45 -12.73
C GLU A 115 -4.43 9.09 -12.67
N ASP A 116 -3.82 8.05 -12.10
CA ASP A 116 -4.41 6.70 -12.04
C ASP A 116 -5.43 6.50 -10.89
N PHE A 117 -5.64 7.52 -10.04
CA PHE A 117 -6.38 7.46 -8.77
C PHE A 117 -7.67 8.27 -8.75
#